data_AF-A0A3M1VVR9-F1
#
_entry.id   AF-A0A3M1VVR9-F1
#
_cell.length_a   1.000
_cell.length_b   1.000
_cell.length_c   1.000
_cell.angle_alpha   90.00
_cell.angle_beta   90.00
_cell.angle_gamma   90.00
#
_symmetry.space_group_name_H-M   'P 1'
#
loop_
_entity.id
_entity.type
_entity.pdbx_description
1 polymer ?
#
loop_
_entity_poly.entity_id
_entity_poly.type
_entity_poly.pdbx_seq_one_letter_code
_entity_poly.pdbx_strand_id
1 'polypeptide(L)'
;MTLQTSGGTDNSGAAMWEKAKNYAKEIGYVPGSFSIAARTLMADEFKFGGNIRPVTKFQVARLFRTPSFKSMLYYSVKSIFPDRLEGKERVSVGDMMDAYSPFDLAVLILSFVLYRKARRMMADEWPRFQEGLDDDSQIGCQIGTFIPAIGTGTALLACSMRHYALAAMSKENLKQYKVYRRKLKETGEHYNFQLEHELWGCSSMHVGVIILTNFGFGAEVAQAYSSGVDPNSSFHHIKDPLSRRMKIANLWIEGINKGLDQPISNIPGEFYPDKAIRDALYARIEKIHEGEKNWLDYTKDDISPEKTPQLFAKVQQEGEYEVPEELEDVFSLEDITSMEEEDFDQLIDQIDAEAEGTAPKGSTILSSSDIDELEDIVE
;
A
#
# COMPACT_ATOMS: atom_id res chain seq x y z
N MET A 1 -13.45 -21.18 -37.19
CA MET A 1 -13.88 -19.78 -37.18
C MET A 1 -12.62 -18.96 -36.94
N THR A 2 -12.02 -18.47 -38.01
CA THR A 2 -10.66 -17.93 -38.02
C THR A 2 -10.76 -16.42 -37.86
N LEU A 3 -10.39 -15.91 -36.68
CA LEU A 3 -10.32 -14.47 -36.42
C LEU A 3 -9.10 -13.90 -37.17
N GLN A 4 -9.37 -13.30 -38.31
CA GLN A 4 -8.43 -12.40 -38.97
C GLN A 4 -8.34 -11.11 -38.15
N THR A 5 -7.22 -10.89 -37.48
CA THR A 5 -6.88 -9.59 -36.89
C THR A 5 -6.30 -8.69 -37.98
N SER A 6 -7.18 -7.98 -38.69
CA SER A 6 -6.80 -6.84 -39.52
C SER A 6 -6.30 -5.70 -38.64
N GLY A 7 -5.17 -5.10 -39.02
CA GLY A 7 -4.56 -3.96 -38.34
C GLY A 7 -5.54 -2.82 -38.09
N GLY A 8 -5.87 -2.61 -36.81
CA GLY A 8 -6.55 -1.42 -36.31
C GLY A 8 -5.50 -0.40 -35.89
N THR A 9 -5.64 0.80 -36.42
CA THR A 9 -4.83 2.00 -36.18
C THR A 9 -4.72 2.36 -34.69
N ASP A 10 -3.62 3.01 -34.30
CA ASP A 10 -3.19 3.43 -32.94
C ASP A 10 -4.22 4.18 -32.06
N ASN A 11 -5.45 4.41 -32.54
CA ASN A 11 -6.53 5.06 -31.79
C ASN A 11 -7.13 4.19 -30.67
N SER A 12 -6.91 2.87 -30.68
CA SER A 12 -7.47 1.96 -29.66
C SER A 12 -6.84 2.17 -28.28
N GLY A 13 -5.54 2.44 -28.21
CA GLY A 13 -4.83 2.68 -26.95
C GLY A 13 -5.24 4.00 -26.29
N ALA A 14 -5.33 5.10 -27.07
CA ALA A 14 -5.74 6.40 -26.54
C ALA A 14 -7.17 6.36 -25.97
N ALA A 15 -8.10 5.73 -26.67
CA ALA A 15 -9.49 5.59 -26.20
C ALA A 15 -9.59 4.81 -24.87
N MET A 16 -8.75 3.79 -24.70
CA MET A 16 -8.69 2.97 -23.49
C MET A 16 -8.22 3.76 -22.27
N TRP A 17 -7.16 4.56 -22.42
CA TRP A 17 -6.67 5.42 -21.33
C TRP A 17 -7.65 6.52 -20.97
N GLU A 18 -8.36 7.10 -21.94
CA GLU A 18 -9.44 8.06 -21.66
C GLU A 18 -10.60 7.43 -20.90
N LYS A 19 -10.97 6.18 -21.22
CA LYS A 19 -11.94 5.42 -20.42
C LYS A 19 -11.44 5.21 -18.99
N ALA A 20 -10.20 4.78 -18.84
CA ALA A 20 -9.60 4.57 -17.52
C ALA A 20 -9.56 5.86 -16.68
N LYS A 21 -9.25 7.01 -17.28
CA LYS A 21 -9.30 8.33 -16.62
C LYS A 21 -10.70 8.66 -16.12
N ASN A 22 -11.73 8.34 -16.90
CA ASN A 22 -13.11 8.59 -16.50
C ASN A 22 -13.53 7.71 -15.33
N TYR A 23 -13.18 6.41 -15.33
CA TYR A 23 -13.42 5.55 -14.18
C TYR A 23 -12.64 5.98 -12.94
N ALA A 24 -11.37 6.37 -13.08
CA ALA A 24 -10.58 6.83 -11.94
C ALA A 24 -11.17 8.08 -11.26
N LYS A 25 -11.88 8.95 -12.01
CA LYS A 25 -12.61 10.10 -11.42
C LYS A 25 -13.72 9.66 -10.46
N GLU A 26 -14.24 8.45 -10.58
CA GLU A 26 -15.31 7.94 -9.71
C GLU A 26 -14.86 7.68 -8.27
N ILE A 27 -13.56 7.45 -8.06
CA ILE A 27 -12.91 7.47 -6.75
C ILE A 27 -13.15 8.83 -6.06
N GLY A 28 -13.27 9.90 -6.85
CA GLY A 28 -13.47 11.27 -6.40
C GLY A 28 -12.21 11.88 -5.77
N TYR A 29 -12.38 13.08 -5.22
CA TYR A 29 -11.28 13.84 -4.60
C TYR A 29 -10.59 13.05 -3.48
N VAL A 30 -9.25 12.97 -3.56
CA VAL A 30 -8.38 12.51 -2.48
C VAL A 30 -7.88 13.77 -1.78
N PRO A 31 -8.06 13.91 -0.45
CA PRO A 31 -7.58 15.09 0.25
C PRO A 31 -6.08 15.25 0.09
N GLY A 32 -5.62 16.47 -0.17
CA GLY A 32 -4.22 16.79 -0.46
C GLY A 32 -3.23 16.23 0.56
N SER A 33 -3.61 16.22 1.84
CA SER A 33 -2.77 15.68 2.93
C SER A 33 -2.41 14.19 2.75
N PHE A 34 -3.28 13.39 2.14
CA PHE A 34 -2.97 11.98 1.85
C PHE A 34 -2.01 11.85 0.67
N SER A 35 -2.20 12.67 -0.37
CA SER A 35 -1.29 12.68 -1.52
C SER A 35 0.10 13.19 -1.16
N ILE A 36 0.18 14.21 -0.31
CA ILE A 36 1.45 14.76 0.21
C ILE A 36 2.17 13.69 1.04
N ALA A 37 1.46 13.04 1.98
CA ALA A 37 2.03 11.96 2.77
C ALA A 37 2.54 10.79 1.91
N ALA A 38 1.81 10.42 0.84
CA ALA A 38 2.28 9.41 -0.09
C ALA A 38 3.55 9.85 -0.82
N ARG A 39 3.59 11.09 -1.35
CA ARG A 39 4.76 11.63 -2.04
C ARG A 39 5.99 11.68 -1.14
N THR A 40 5.85 12.15 0.10
CA THR A 40 6.98 12.22 1.04
C THR A 40 7.48 10.83 1.43
N LEU A 41 6.58 9.86 1.63
CA LEU A 41 6.96 8.46 1.85
C LEU A 41 7.63 7.82 0.64
N MET A 42 7.22 8.14 -0.59
CA MET A 42 7.91 7.67 -1.80
C MET A 42 9.30 8.28 -1.92
N ALA A 43 9.47 9.57 -1.60
CA ALA A 43 10.78 10.19 -1.56
C ALA A 43 11.67 9.51 -0.50
N ASP A 44 11.14 9.23 0.69
CA ASP A 44 11.85 8.50 1.74
C ASP A 44 12.29 7.10 1.28
N GLU A 45 11.43 6.37 0.56
CA GLU A 45 11.76 5.06 0.00
C GLU A 45 12.87 5.12 -1.06
N PHE A 46 12.68 5.95 -2.09
CA PHE A 46 13.46 5.86 -3.32
C PHE A 46 14.62 6.87 -3.41
N LYS A 47 14.55 7.99 -2.68
CA LYS A 47 15.57 9.05 -2.67
C LYS A 47 16.42 9.03 -1.39
N PHE A 48 15.81 8.75 -0.23
CA PHE A 48 16.46 8.91 1.08
C PHE A 48 16.76 7.60 1.84
N GLY A 49 16.97 6.50 1.10
CA GLY A 49 17.53 5.27 1.67
C GLY A 49 16.57 4.41 2.48
N GLY A 50 15.25 4.58 2.32
CA GLY A 50 14.25 3.66 2.86
C GLY A 50 13.87 3.87 4.33
N ASN A 51 14.26 4.98 4.94
CA ASN A 51 13.89 5.33 6.31
C ASN A 51 12.90 6.49 6.35
N ILE A 52 11.89 6.41 7.22
CA ILE A 52 10.91 7.49 7.39
C ILE A 52 11.58 8.66 8.13
N ARG A 53 11.76 9.78 7.45
CA ARG A 53 12.39 10.98 8.03
C ARG A 53 11.49 11.62 9.10
N PRO A 54 12.04 12.39 10.07
CA PRO A 54 11.24 13.05 11.10
C PRO A 54 10.11 13.94 10.55
N VAL A 55 10.38 14.71 9.48
CA VAL A 55 9.37 15.55 8.81
C VAL A 55 8.23 14.71 8.23
N THR A 56 8.56 13.63 7.51
CA THR A 56 7.57 12.69 6.96
C THR A 56 6.78 12.04 8.08
N LYS A 57 7.46 11.62 9.16
CA LYS A 57 6.84 11.00 10.34
C LYS A 57 5.82 11.95 10.97
N PHE A 58 6.17 13.23 11.10
CA PHE A 58 5.26 14.27 11.60
C PHE A 58 4.02 14.44 10.70
N GLN A 59 4.22 14.62 9.39
CA GLN A 59 3.13 14.79 8.43
C GLN A 59 2.17 13.59 8.42
N VAL A 60 2.72 12.37 8.36
CA VAL A 60 1.95 11.13 8.32
C VAL A 60 1.22 10.89 9.64
N ALA A 61 1.84 11.17 10.80
CA ALA A 61 1.22 11.01 12.10
C ALA A 61 -0.06 11.87 12.25
N ARG A 62 -0.13 13.03 11.59
CA ARG A 62 -1.35 13.87 11.58
C ARG A 62 -2.55 13.16 10.94
N LEU A 63 -2.34 12.32 9.92
CA LEU A 63 -3.42 11.53 9.30
C LEU A 63 -4.04 10.53 10.28
N PHE A 64 -3.20 9.99 11.17
CA PHE A 64 -3.58 9.00 12.18
C PHE A 64 -4.08 9.60 13.50
N ARG A 65 -4.22 10.94 13.60
CA ARG A 65 -4.93 11.57 14.73
C ARG A 65 -6.41 11.19 14.76
N THR A 66 -7.00 10.90 13.60
CA THR A 66 -8.40 10.49 13.52
C THR A 66 -8.56 9.06 14.07
N PRO A 67 -9.45 8.83 15.06
CA PRO A 67 -9.60 7.53 15.72
C PRO A 67 -9.81 6.35 14.76
N SER A 68 -10.52 6.56 13.65
CA SER A 68 -10.76 5.46 12.72
C SER A 68 -9.54 5.09 11.85
N PHE A 69 -8.69 6.04 11.46
CA PHE A 69 -7.43 5.70 10.79
C PHE A 69 -6.43 5.12 11.79
N LYS A 70 -6.39 5.65 13.02
CA LYS A 70 -5.60 5.09 14.11
C LYS A 70 -5.96 3.62 14.38
N SER A 71 -7.25 3.30 14.40
CA SER A 71 -7.75 1.94 14.59
C SER A 71 -7.28 1.01 13.48
N MET A 72 -7.48 1.38 12.21
CA MET A 72 -7.01 0.58 11.08
C MET A 72 -5.49 0.35 11.11
N LEU A 73 -4.69 1.37 11.42
CA LEU A 73 -3.23 1.24 11.57
C LEU A 73 -2.85 0.33 12.75
N TYR A 74 -3.49 0.46 13.90
CA TYR A 74 -3.20 -0.37 15.06
C TYR A 74 -3.49 -1.85 14.79
N TYR A 75 -4.65 -2.15 14.21
CA TYR A 75 -5.02 -3.53 13.89
C TYR A 75 -4.24 -4.08 12.69
N SER A 76 -3.78 -3.24 11.75
CA SER A 76 -2.86 -3.69 10.69
C SER A 76 -1.53 -4.15 11.28
N VAL A 77 -0.95 -3.41 12.25
CA VAL A 77 0.29 -3.85 12.91
C VAL A 77 0.07 -5.14 13.69
N LYS A 78 -1.04 -5.25 14.44
CA LYS A 78 -1.35 -6.49 15.17
C LYS A 78 -1.54 -7.71 14.28
N SER A 79 -2.12 -7.53 13.09
CA SER A 79 -2.39 -8.61 12.15
C SER A 79 -1.11 -9.03 11.39
N ILE A 80 -0.34 -8.05 10.93
CA ILE A 80 0.82 -8.27 10.05
C ILE A 80 2.11 -8.52 10.85
N PHE A 81 2.32 -7.76 11.92
CA PHE A 81 3.53 -7.80 12.74
C PHE A 81 3.20 -7.85 14.25
N PRO A 82 2.53 -8.92 14.72
CA PRO A 82 2.05 -9.02 16.11
C PRO A 82 3.15 -8.75 17.15
N ASP A 83 4.36 -9.24 16.88
CA ASP A 83 5.51 -9.17 17.78
C ASP A 83 6.02 -7.73 17.99
N ARG A 84 5.72 -6.79 17.06
CA ARG A 84 6.19 -5.40 17.15
C ARG A 84 5.54 -4.60 18.27
N LEU A 85 4.36 -5.03 18.71
CA LEU A 85 3.60 -4.39 19.79
C LEU A 85 3.57 -5.26 21.06
N GLU A 86 4.15 -6.46 21.02
CA GLU A 86 4.18 -7.36 22.16
C GLU A 86 5.01 -6.76 23.30
N GLY A 87 4.51 -6.87 24.54
CA GLY A 87 5.18 -6.35 25.72
C GLY A 87 5.18 -4.83 25.89
N LYS A 88 4.71 -4.05 24.90
CA LYS A 88 4.62 -2.58 25.02
C LYS A 88 3.47 -2.18 25.94
N GLU A 89 3.80 -1.57 27.08
CA GLU A 89 2.79 -1.00 28.00
C GLU A 89 2.02 0.16 27.35
N ARG A 90 2.69 0.90 26.46
CA ARG A 90 2.14 2.02 25.70
C ARG A 90 2.52 1.90 24.24
N VAL A 91 1.55 2.18 23.35
CA VAL A 91 1.74 2.18 21.90
C VAL A 91 1.37 3.55 21.35
N SER A 92 2.37 4.26 20.82
CA SER A 92 2.19 5.53 20.12
C SER A 92 1.89 5.32 18.62
N VAL A 93 1.49 6.39 17.92
CA VAL A 93 1.38 6.36 16.46
C VAL A 93 2.74 6.14 15.81
N GLY A 94 3.80 6.73 16.37
CA GLY A 94 5.18 6.50 15.92
C GLY A 94 5.56 5.02 15.98
N ASP A 95 5.28 4.35 17.09
CA ASP A 95 5.55 2.91 17.26
C ASP A 95 4.88 2.05 16.18
N MET A 96 3.67 2.42 15.77
CA MET A 96 2.93 1.70 14.74
C MET A 96 3.47 2.00 13.34
N MET A 97 3.92 3.23 13.08
CA MET A 97 4.55 3.61 11.82
C MET A 97 5.90 2.93 11.64
N ASP A 98 6.69 2.81 12.71
CA ASP A 98 8.01 2.17 12.71
C ASP A 98 7.96 0.65 12.44
N ALA A 99 6.77 0.06 12.38
CA ALA A 99 6.57 -1.32 11.95
C ALA A 99 6.65 -1.50 10.42
N TYR A 100 6.62 -0.41 9.64
CA TYR A 100 6.53 -0.43 8.18
C TYR A 100 7.69 0.33 7.54
N SER A 101 8.09 -0.10 6.33
CA SER A 101 8.92 0.76 5.47
C SER A 101 8.10 1.97 4.98
N PRO A 102 8.76 3.03 4.46
CA PRO A 102 8.05 4.14 3.84
C PRO A 102 7.07 3.69 2.74
N PHE A 103 7.49 2.79 1.85
CA PHE A 103 6.62 2.24 0.80
C PHE A 103 5.42 1.47 1.37
N ASP A 104 5.65 0.59 2.34
CA ASP A 104 4.59 -0.19 2.97
C ASP A 104 3.53 0.71 3.61
N LEU A 105 3.97 1.76 4.31
CA LEU A 105 3.08 2.71 4.97
C LEU A 105 2.28 3.54 3.96
N ALA A 106 2.88 3.95 2.85
CA ALA A 106 2.17 4.67 1.79
C ALA A 106 1.06 3.82 1.16
N VAL A 107 1.33 2.53 0.89
CA VAL A 107 0.34 1.60 0.35
C VAL A 107 -0.78 1.32 1.36
N LEU A 108 -0.48 1.25 2.66
CA LEU A 108 -1.51 1.15 3.70
C LEU A 108 -2.42 2.38 3.74
N ILE A 109 -1.84 3.58 3.70
CA ILE A 109 -2.60 4.83 3.67
C ILE A 109 -3.54 4.87 2.45
N LEU A 110 -3.02 4.51 1.28
CA LEU A 110 -3.80 4.34 0.05
C LEU A 110 -4.96 3.38 0.25
N SER A 111 -4.68 2.19 0.80
CA SER A 111 -5.67 1.14 1.05
C SER A 111 -6.77 1.60 2.01
N PHE A 112 -6.43 2.30 3.11
CA PHE A 112 -7.42 2.85 4.04
C PHE A 112 -8.38 3.83 3.37
N VAL A 113 -7.85 4.71 2.50
CA VAL A 113 -8.67 5.70 1.78
C VAL A 113 -9.54 5.02 0.72
N LEU A 114 -8.96 4.13 -0.09
CA LEU A 114 -9.67 3.47 -1.18
C LEU A 114 -10.70 2.47 -0.68
N TYR A 115 -10.44 1.74 0.41
CA TYR A 115 -11.40 0.84 1.04
C TYR A 115 -12.70 1.54 1.41
N ARG A 116 -12.59 2.69 2.08
CA ARG A 116 -13.75 3.51 2.48
C ARG A 116 -14.52 4.07 1.29
N LYS A 117 -13.83 4.37 0.19
CA LYS A 117 -14.47 4.84 -1.05
C LYS A 117 -15.15 3.67 -1.77
N ALA A 118 -14.47 2.53 -1.91
CA ALA A 118 -15.02 1.31 -2.48
C ALA A 118 -16.30 0.87 -1.76
N ARG A 119 -16.31 0.91 -0.43
CA ARG A 119 -17.50 0.63 0.38
C ARG A 119 -18.72 1.48 0.03
N ARG A 120 -18.51 2.76 -0.31
CA ARG A 120 -19.61 3.65 -0.72
C ARG A 120 -20.03 3.39 -2.16
N MET A 121 -19.08 3.17 -3.06
CA MET A 121 -19.36 2.90 -4.48
C MET A 121 -20.09 1.57 -4.69
N MET A 122 -19.77 0.58 -3.85
CA MET A 122 -20.27 -0.78 -3.94
C MET A 122 -21.36 -1.08 -2.90
N ALA A 123 -22.02 -0.07 -2.31
CA ALA A 123 -22.92 -0.26 -1.17
C ALA A 123 -23.91 -1.44 -1.31
N ASP A 124 -24.52 -1.61 -2.49
CA ASP A 124 -25.50 -2.67 -2.77
C ASP A 124 -24.89 -4.07 -2.97
N GLU A 125 -23.62 -4.15 -3.35
CA GLU A 125 -22.89 -5.41 -3.56
C GLU A 125 -21.73 -5.57 -2.57
N TRP A 126 -21.67 -4.72 -1.54
CA TRP A 126 -20.52 -4.61 -0.64
C TRP A 126 -20.17 -5.94 0.02
N PRO A 127 -21.10 -6.72 0.61
CA PRO A 127 -20.74 -7.98 1.24
C PRO A 127 -19.99 -8.96 0.31
N ARG A 128 -20.37 -8.99 -0.97
CA ARG A 128 -19.72 -9.89 -1.95
C ARG A 128 -18.44 -9.31 -2.54
N PHE A 129 -18.36 -7.99 -2.64
CA PHE A 129 -17.15 -7.31 -3.11
C PHE A 129 -16.07 -7.34 -2.03
N GLN A 130 -16.47 -7.12 -0.78
CA GLN A 130 -15.62 -7.10 0.40
C GLN A 130 -14.90 -8.44 0.60
N GLU A 131 -15.60 -9.57 0.51
CA GLU A 131 -15.03 -10.92 0.69
C GLU A 131 -13.74 -11.12 -0.14
N GLY A 132 -13.80 -10.86 -1.45
CA GLY A 132 -12.62 -11.02 -2.31
C GLY A 132 -11.52 -9.99 -2.06
N LEU A 133 -11.87 -8.75 -1.69
CA LEU A 133 -10.89 -7.72 -1.34
C LEU A 133 -10.19 -8.05 -0.01
N ASP A 134 -10.94 -8.53 0.97
CA ASP A 134 -10.44 -8.80 2.30
C ASP A 134 -9.49 -9.99 2.31
N ASP A 135 -9.81 -11.04 1.56
CA ASP A 135 -8.92 -12.19 1.38
C ASP A 135 -7.65 -11.78 0.65
N ASP A 136 -7.77 -11.16 -0.54
CA ASP A 136 -6.61 -10.79 -1.35
C ASP A 136 -5.70 -9.82 -0.60
N SER A 137 -6.24 -8.81 0.09
CA SER A 137 -5.43 -7.82 0.81
C SER A 137 -4.67 -8.44 1.97
N GLN A 138 -5.29 -9.33 2.76
CA GLN A 138 -4.61 -10.01 3.85
C GLN A 138 -3.58 -11.01 3.34
N ILE A 139 -3.93 -11.84 2.36
CA ILE A 139 -3.02 -12.80 1.73
C ILE A 139 -1.81 -12.06 1.14
N GLY A 140 -2.04 -10.96 0.43
CA GLY A 140 -0.96 -10.10 -0.09
C GLY A 140 -0.03 -9.60 1.00
N CYS A 141 -0.56 -9.05 2.10
CA CYS A 141 0.25 -8.62 3.24
C CYS A 141 1.09 -9.77 3.83
N GLN A 142 0.49 -10.95 4.03
CA GLN A 142 1.20 -12.10 4.60
C GLN A 142 2.30 -12.59 3.65
N ILE A 143 2.03 -12.69 2.34
CA ILE A 143 3.05 -13.03 1.34
C ILE A 143 4.24 -12.08 1.43
N GLY A 144 3.99 -10.77 1.41
CA GLY A 144 5.06 -9.77 1.44
C GLY A 144 5.83 -9.76 2.77
N THR A 145 5.19 -10.14 3.88
CA THR A 145 5.80 -10.25 5.21
C THR A 145 6.69 -11.48 5.33
N PHE A 146 6.19 -12.64 4.90
CA PHE A 146 6.93 -13.92 4.97
C PHE A 146 7.95 -14.08 3.84
N ILE A 147 7.86 -13.27 2.78
CA ILE A 147 8.82 -13.23 1.67
C ILE A 147 9.37 -11.80 1.54
N PRO A 148 10.37 -11.41 2.36
CA PRO A 148 10.86 -10.03 2.41
C PRO A 148 11.35 -9.50 1.05
N ALA A 149 11.85 -10.37 0.18
CA ALA A 149 12.24 -10.01 -1.18
C ALA A 149 11.06 -9.45 -2.01
N ILE A 150 9.83 -9.84 -1.69
CA ILE A 150 8.61 -9.25 -2.27
C ILE A 150 8.23 -7.98 -1.53
N GLY A 151 8.21 -7.98 -0.20
CA GLY A 151 7.82 -6.87 0.67
C GLY A 151 6.30 -6.64 0.75
N THR A 152 5.85 -6.21 1.93
CA THR A 152 4.42 -6.13 2.32
C THR A 152 3.62 -5.19 1.43
N GLY A 153 4.07 -3.96 1.26
CA GLY A 153 3.41 -2.93 0.45
C GLY A 153 3.35 -3.33 -1.01
N THR A 154 4.40 -3.94 -1.54
CA THR A 154 4.42 -4.39 -2.93
C THR A 154 3.39 -5.49 -3.19
N ALA A 155 3.32 -6.49 -2.30
CA ALA A 155 2.35 -7.57 -2.41
C ALA A 155 0.91 -7.08 -2.19
N LEU A 156 0.68 -6.23 -1.18
CA LEU A 156 -0.62 -5.60 -0.93
C LEU A 156 -1.07 -4.76 -2.14
N LEU A 157 -0.16 -3.98 -2.74
CA LEU A 157 -0.51 -3.14 -3.88
C LEU A 157 -0.84 -3.98 -5.12
N ALA A 158 -0.08 -5.05 -5.38
CA ALA A 158 -0.31 -5.94 -6.50
C ALA A 158 -1.71 -6.60 -6.47
N CYS A 159 -2.22 -6.90 -5.27
CA CYS A 159 -3.49 -7.60 -5.10
C CYS A 159 -4.69 -6.65 -4.95
N SER A 160 -4.60 -5.65 -4.08
CA SER A 160 -5.76 -4.84 -3.64
C SER A 160 -6.12 -3.74 -4.63
N MET A 161 -5.14 -3.20 -5.36
CA MET A 161 -5.38 -2.09 -6.29
C MET A 161 -6.38 -2.46 -7.40
N ARG A 162 -6.35 -3.72 -7.85
CA ARG A 162 -7.29 -4.22 -8.85
C ARG A 162 -8.73 -4.16 -8.36
N HIS A 163 -8.98 -4.53 -7.10
CA HIS A 163 -10.30 -4.40 -6.49
C HIS A 163 -10.75 -2.94 -6.44
N TYR A 164 -9.90 -2.03 -5.98
CA TYR A 164 -10.25 -0.61 -5.91
C TYR A 164 -10.57 -0.03 -7.29
N ALA A 165 -9.82 -0.42 -8.31
CA ALA A 165 -10.11 -0.09 -9.70
C ALA A 165 -11.44 -0.68 -10.18
N LEU A 166 -11.72 -1.95 -9.88
CA LEU A 166 -12.99 -2.59 -10.21
C LEU A 166 -14.18 -1.91 -9.51
N ALA A 167 -14.02 -1.46 -8.27
CA ALA A 167 -15.07 -0.69 -7.57
C ALA A 167 -15.39 0.60 -8.31
N ALA A 168 -14.37 1.31 -8.81
CA ALA A 168 -14.54 2.52 -9.60
C ALA A 168 -15.27 2.24 -10.93
N MET A 169 -14.85 1.21 -11.65
CA MET A 169 -15.48 0.77 -12.91
C MET A 169 -16.94 0.31 -12.71
N SER A 170 -17.21 -0.36 -11.58
CA SER A 170 -18.52 -0.92 -11.26
C SER A 170 -19.55 0.13 -10.87
N LYS A 171 -19.11 1.29 -10.35
CA LYS A 171 -19.99 2.38 -9.96
C LYS A 171 -20.79 2.95 -11.13
N GLU A 172 -20.18 3.05 -12.32
CA GLU A 172 -20.87 3.53 -13.53
C GLU A 172 -21.89 2.49 -14.04
N ASN A 173 -21.56 1.20 -13.95
CA ASN A 173 -22.41 0.13 -14.46
C ASN A 173 -22.36 -1.16 -13.62
N LEU A 174 -23.13 -1.18 -12.53
CA LEU A 174 -23.22 -2.33 -11.63
C LEU A 174 -23.73 -3.60 -12.33
N LYS A 175 -24.51 -3.48 -13.41
CA LYS A 175 -24.99 -4.65 -14.18
C LYS A 175 -23.83 -5.36 -14.85
N GLN A 176 -22.88 -4.63 -15.43
CA GLN A 176 -21.67 -5.21 -16.03
C GLN A 176 -20.81 -5.93 -14.98
N TYR A 177 -20.66 -5.35 -13.79
CA TYR A 177 -19.96 -6.02 -12.69
C TYR A 177 -20.60 -7.37 -12.31
N LYS A 178 -21.94 -7.43 -12.24
CA LYS A 178 -22.65 -8.70 -11.97
C LYS A 178 -22.40 -9.74 -13.06
N VAL A 179 -22.32 -9.31 -14.33
CA VAL A 179 -21.97 -10.19 -15.47
C VAL A 179 -20.53 -10.67 -15.33
N TYR A 180 -19.59 -9.78 -15.05
CA TYR A 180 -18.18 -10.07 -14.85
C TYR A 180 -17.97 -11.13 -13.76
N ARG A 181 -18.49 -10.90 -12.55
CA ARG A 181 -18.39 -11.84 -11.43
C ARG A 181 -18.99 -13.21 -11.75
N ARG A 182 -20.15 -13.24 -12.42
CA ARG A 182 -20.77 -14.51 -12.84
C ARG A 182 -19.85 -15.26 -13.80
N LYS A 183 -19.22 -14.56 -14.74
CA LYS A 183 -18.28 -15.17 -15.70
C LYS A 183 -17.03 -15.70 -15.01
N LEU A 184 -16.44 -14.94 -14.10
CA LEU A 184 -15.30 -15.40 -13.29
C LEU A 184 -15.64 -16.69 -12.51
N LYS A 185 -16.83 -16.74 -11.90
CA LYS A 185 -17.31 -17.96 -11.23
C LYS A 185 -17.50 -19.14 -12.19
N GLU A 186 -18.01 -18.89 -13.41
CA GLU A 186 -18.20 -19.93 -14.44
C GLU A 186 -16.86 -20.47 -14.96
N THR A 187 -15.83 -19.63 -15.09
CA THR A 187 -14.50 -20.01 -15.59
C THR A 187 -13.55 -20.49 -14.50
N GLY A 188 -13.87 -20.24 -13.22
CA GLY A 188 -12.95 -20.49 -12.11
C GLY A 188 -11.74 -19.55 -12.11
N GLU A 189 -11.83 -18.41 -12.80
CA GLU A 189 -10.78 -17.41 -12.84
C GLU A 189 -10.98 -16.39 -11.71
N HIS A 190 -9.88 -15.94 -11.12
CA HIS A 190 -9.92 -14.87 -10.12
C HIS A 190 -10.14 -13.50 -10.77
N TYR A 191 -9.53 -13.29 -11.95
CA TYR A 191 -9.65 -12.08 -12.76
C TYR A 191 -9.50 -12.38 -14.24
N ASN A 192 -10.10 -11.54 -15.09
CA ASN A 192 -10.02 -11.67 -16.54
C ASN A 192 -9.94 -10.29 -17.23
N PHE A 193 -8.70 -9.87 -17.51
CA PHE A 193 -8.41 -8.59 -18.17
C PHE A 193 -9.06 -8.44 -19.55
N GLN A 194 -9.14 -9.53 -20.32
CA GLN A 194 -9.77 -9.51 -21.63
C GLN A 194 -11.27 -9.21 -21.52
N LEU A 195 -11.95 -9.87 -20.58
CA LEU A 195 -13.36 -9.61 -20.29
C LEU A 195 -13.57 -8.19 -19.74
N GLU A 196 -12.62 -7.65 -18.96
CA GLU A 196 -12.68 -6.25 -18.52
C GLU A 196 -12.65 -5.29 -19.71
N HIS A 197 -11.75 -5.50 -20.67
CA HIS A 197 -11.70 -4.71 -21.90
C HIS A 197 -13.01 -4.80 -22.69
N GLU A 198 -13.64 -5.97 -22.77
CA GLU A 198 -14.91 -6.16 -23.48
C GLU A 198 -16.08 -5.44 -22.80
N LEU A 199 -16.11 -5.42 -21.47
CA LEU A 199 -17.21 -4.82 -20.71
C LEU A 199 -17.06 -3.30 -20.55
N TRP A 200 -15.85 -2.82 -20.28
CA TRP A 200 -15.60 -1.43 -19.89
C TRP A 200 -14.72 -0.64 -20.87
N GLY A 201 -14.14 -1.30 -21.87
CA GLY A 201 -13.23 -0.67 -22.83
C GLY A 201 -11.82 -0.39 -22.28
N CYS A 202 -11.56 -0.74 -21.03
CA CYS A 202 -10.26 -0.72 -20.37
C CYS A 202 -10.21 -1.79 -19.30
N SER A 203 -9.05 -1.99 -18.68
CA SER A 203 -8.90 -2.90 -17.56
C SER A 203 -8.65 -2.17 -16.23
N SER A 204 -8.90 -2.88 -15.15
CA SER A 204 -8.57 -2.49 -13.77
C SER A 204 -7.10 -2.11 -13.58
N MET A 205 -6.18 -2.68 -14.37
CA MET A 205 -4.78 -2.24 -14.38
C MET A 205 -4.66 -0.77 -14.81
N HIS A 206 -5.28 -0.40 -15.94
CA HIS A 206 -5.23 0.98 -16.45
C HIS A 206 -5.81 1.98 -15.46
N VAL A 207 -6.93 1.63 -14.83
CA VAL A 207 -7.56 2.47 -13.80
C VAL A 207 -6.67 2.56 -12.56
N GLY A 208 -6.06 1.45 -12.12
CA GLY A 208 -5.14 1.41 -10.98
C GLY A 208 -3.90 2.28 -11.19
N VAL A 209 -3.32 2.30 -12.40
CA VAL A 209 -2.21 3.20 -12.76
C VAL A 209 -2.59 4.65 -12.53
N ILE A 210 -3.75 5.08 -13.02
CA ILE A 210 -4.21 6.47 -12.88
C ILE A 210 -4.50 6.80 -11.41
N ILE A 211 -5.09 5.86 -10.66
CA ILE A 211 -5.33 6.04 -9.22
C ILE A 211 -4.00 6.25 -8.48
N LEU A 212 -2.98 5.42 -8.75
CA LEU A 212 -1.66 5.53 -8.14
C LEU A 212 -1.00 6.88 -8.43
N THR A 213 -1.01 7.29 -9.70
CA THR A 213 -0.45 8.59 -10.10
C THR A 213 -1.19 9.74 -9.41
N ASN A 214 -2.52 9.73 -9.39
CA ASN A 214 -3.32 10.76 -8.74
C ASN A 214 -3.13 10.79 -7.20
N PHE A 215 -2.81 9.65 -6.60
CA PHE A 215 -2.53 9.57 -5.17
C PHE A 215 -1.11 10.02 -4.81
N GLY A 216 -0.23 10.22 -5.80
CA GLY A 216 1.12 10.73 -5.55
C GLY A 216 2.22 9.67 -5.45
N PHE A 217 1.99 8.46 -5.97
CA PHE A 217 3.02 7.41 -6.02
C PHE A 217 4.09 7.65 -7.12
N GLY A 218 3.88 8.63 -7.99
CA GLY A 218 4.77 8.90 -9.13
C GLY A 218 4.59 7.94 -10.30
N ALA A 219 5.27 8.25 -11.41
CA ALA A 219 5.17 7.47 -12.65
C ALA A 219 5.88 6.11 -12.53
N GLU A 220 7.00 6.04 -11.80
CA GLU A 220 7.80 4.83 -11.63
C GLU A 220 6.99 3.70 -10.99
N VAL A 221 6.36 3.95 -9.83
CA VAL A 221 5.53 2.95 -9.15
C VAL A 221 4.30 2.58 -9.99
N ALA A 222 3.68 3.55 -10.66
CA ALA A 222 2.52 3.30 -11.51
C ALA A 222 2.88 2.41 -12.72
N GLN A 223 4.03 2.66 -13.36
CA GLN A 223 4.57 1.80 -14.42
C GLN A 223 4.95 0.42 -13.89
N ALA A 224 5.51 0.35 -12.68
CA ALA A 224 5.88 -0.90 -12.06
C ALA A 224 4.65 -1.77 -11.77
N TYR A 225 3.58 -1.15 -11.27
CA TYR A 225 2.27 -1.78 -11.12
C TYR A 225 1.75 -2.30 -12.45
N SER A 226 1.68 -1.45 -13.49
CA SER A 226 1.21 -1.85 -14.82
C SER A 226 1.95 -3.09 -15.34
N SER A 227 3.29 -3.07 -15.28
CA SER A 227 4.13 -4.15 -15.79
C SER A 227 4.02 -5.43 -14.95
N GLY A 228 3.92 -5.29 -13.62
CA GLY A 228 3.85 -6.39 -12.67
C GLY A 228 2.50 -7.10 -12.64
N VAL A 229 1.41 -6.41 -12.94
CA VAL A 229 0.05 -7.00 -12.94
C VAL A 229 -0.46 -7.42 -14.32
N ASP A 230 0.23 -7.04 -15.40
CA ASP A 230 -0.13 -7.47 -16.76
C ASP A 230 -0.04 -9.00 -16.88
N PRO A 231 -1.13 -9.70 -17.24
CA PRO A 231 -1.11 -11.15 -17.44
C PRO A 231 -0.20 -11.58 -18.60
N ASN A 232 0.00 -10.70 -19.59
CA ASN A 232 0.80 -11.01 -20.78
C ASN A 232 2.30 -10.77 -20.57
N SER A 233 2.69 -10.11 -19.47
CA SER A 233 4.10 -9.89 -19.16
C SER A 233 4.74 -11.20 -18.70
N SER A 234 5.75 -11.66 -19.44
CA SER A 234 6.62 -12.74 -18.98
C SER A 234 7.58 -12.21 -17.93
N PHE A 235 7.70 -12.93 -16.81
CA PHE A 235 8.62 -12.58 -15.72
C PHE A 235 10.05 -12.31 -16.23
N HIS A 236 10.53 -13.10 -17.21
CA HIS A 236 11.88 -12.97 -17.77
C HIS A 236 12.11 -11.70 -18.60
N HIS A 237 11.06 -10.97 -18.97
CA HIS A 237 11.15 -9.71 -19.72
C HIS A 237 11.06 -8.47 -18.84
N ILE A 238 10.67 -8.63 -17.56
CA ILE A 238 10.55 -7.52 -16.63
C ILE A 238 11.94 -7.19 -16.07
N LYS A 239 12.48 -6.03 -16.46
CA LYS A 239 13.79 -5.56 -16.00
C LYS A 239 13.72 -4.79 -14.69
N ASP A 240 12.68 -4.01 -14.50
CA ASP A 240 12.48 -3.22 -13.29
C ASP A 240 12.30 -4.13 -12.04
N PRO A 241 13.09 -3.94 -10.96
CA PRO A 241 12.97 -4.74 -9.74
C PRO A 241 11.59 -4.66 -9.08
N LEU A 242 10.97 -3.48 -9.01
CA LEU A 242 9.67 -3.31 -8.36
C LEU A 242 8.55 -4.04 -9.12
N SER A 243 8.54 -3.91 -10.45
CA SER A 243 7.66 -4.66 -11.35
C SER A 243 7.82 -6.17 -11.16
N ARG A 244 9.06 -6.66 -11.03
CA ARG A 244 9.34 -8.09 -10.80
C ARG A 244 8.75 -8.57 -9.49
N ARG A 245 8.93 -7.81 -8.41
CA ARG A 245 8.36 -8.11 -7.09
C ARG A 245 6.83 -8.18 -7.15
N MET A 246 6.17 -7.23 -7.82
CA MET A 246 4.72 -7.25 -8.03
C MET A 246 4.24 -8.45 -8.87
N LYS A 247 4.98 -8.80 -9.93
CA LYS A 247 4.66 -9.99 -10.75
C LYS A 247 4.75 -11.28 -9.93
N ILE A 248 5.79 -11.41 -9.12
CA ILE A 248 5.99 -12.57 -8.26
C ILE A 248 4.91 -12.64 -7.17
N ALA A 249 4.54 -11.50 -6.56
CA ALA A 249 3.43 -11.45 -5.62
C ALA A 249 2.13 -11.97 -6.24
N ASN A 250 1.79 -11.53 -7.46
CA ASN A 250 0.61 -12.02 -8.18
C ASN A 250 0.68 -13.53 -8.45
N LEU A 251 1.85 -14.06 -8.84
CA LEU A 251 2.03 -15.49 -9.06
C LEU A 251 1.84 -16.31 -7.77
N TRP A 252 2.26 -15.78 -6.61
CA TRP A 252 2.00 -16.39 -5.30
C TRP A 252 0.52 -16.41 -4.97
N ILE A 253 -0.17 -15.28 -5.12
CA ILE A 253 -1.61 -15.18 -4.85
C ILE A 253 -2.40 -16.11 -5.76
N GLU A 254 -2.10 -16.13 -7.05
CA GLU A 254 -2.73 -17.06 -8.00
C GLU A 254 -2.46 -18.52 -7.65
N GLY A 255 -1.27 -18.83 -7.14
CA GLY A 255 -0.92 -20.17 -6.66
C GLY A 255 -1.76 -20.58 -5.46
N ILE A 256 -1.79 -19.73 -4.43
CA ILE A 256 -2.57 -19.95 -3.19
C ILE A 256 -4.06 -20.10 -3.49
N ASN A 257 -4.63 -19.23 -4.34
CA ASN A 257 -6.05 -19.29 -4.72
C ASN A 257 -6.39 -20.56 -5.53
N LYS A 258 -5.40 -21.21 -6.14
CA LYS A 258 -5.53 -22.51 -6.82
C LYS A 258 -5.24 -23.70 -5.91
N GLY A 259 -4.97 -23.48 -4.62
CA GLY A 259 -4.62 -24.52 -3.65
C GLY A 259 -3.23 -25.09 -3.86
N LEU A 260 -2.30 -24.31 -4.40
CA LEU A 260 -0.92 -24.71 -4.62
C LEU A 260 -0.02 -24.21 -3.49
N ASP A 261 0.94 -25.04 -3.09
CA ASP A 261 1.91 -24.70 -2.04
C ASP A 261 2.96 -23.67 -2.49
N GLN A 262 3.05 -23.37 -3.78
CA GLN A 262 3.96 -22.39 -4.36
C GLN A 262 3.58 -22.05 -5.82
N PRO A 263 4.13 -20.97 -6.40
CA PRO A 263 3.97 -20.67 -7.83
C PRO A 263 4.51 -21.80 -8.73
N ILE A 264 3.83 -22.06 -9.86
CA ILE A 264 4.27 -23.03 -10.88
C ILE A 264 5.39 -22.47 -11.78
N SER A 265 5.68 -21.18 -11.66
CA SER A 265 6.68 -20.48 -12.50
C SER A 265 8.11 -20.65 -11.97
N ASN A 266 9.09 -20.68 -12.87
CA ASN A 266 10.51 -20.65 -12.51
C ASN A 266 10.93 -19.23 -12.08
N ILE A 267 10.79 -18.93 -10.79
CA ILE A 267 11.21 -17.65 -10.18
C ILE A 267 12.51 -17.83 -9.38
N PRO A 268 13.27 -16.76 -9.09
CA PRO A 268 14.51 -16.86 -8.32
C PRO A 268 14.31 -17.43 -6.91
N GLY A 269 15.34 -18.10 -6.39
CA GLY A 269 15.30 -18.79 -5.09
C GLY A 269 14.95 -17.90 -3.89
N GLU A 270 15.33 -16.62 -3.92
CA GLU A 270 15.04 -15.63 -2.88
C GLU A 270 13.54 -15.36 -2.67
N PHE A 271 12.70 -15.75 -3.64
CA PHE A 271 11.25 -15.63 -3.56
C PHE A 271 10.56 -16.91 -3.09
N TYR A 272 11.33 -17.92 -2.70
CA TYR A 272 10.84 -19.12 -2.05
C TYR A 272 11.26 -19.10 -0.59
N PRO A 273 10.33 -18.90 0.36
CA PRO A 273 10.66 -19.02 1.76
C PRO A 273 11.09 -20.45 2.09
N ASP A 274 11.88 -20.60 3.14
CA ASP A 274 12.19 -21.93 3.66
C ASP A 274 10.92 -22.65 4.13
N LYS A 275 11.03 -23.94 4.40
CA LYS A 275 9.87 -24.76 4.78
C LYS A 275 9.17 -24.22 6.04
N ALA A 276 9.91 -23.79 7.07
CA ALA A 276 9.31 -23.37 8.33
C ALA A 276 8.54 -22.05 8.17
N ILE A 277 9.12 -21.08 7.45
CA ILE A 277 8.50 -19.80 7.11
C ILE A 277 7.28 -20.03 6.22
N ARG A 278 7.38 -20.95 5.25
CA ARG A 278 6.27 -21.32 4.37
C ARG A 278 5.12 -21.97 5.13
N ASP A 279 5.40 -22.92 6.01
CA ASP A 279 4.38 -23.59 6.82
C ASP A 279 3.67 -22.57 7.75
N ALA A 280 4.40 -21.59 8.29
CA ALA A 280 3.84 -20.49 9.06
C ALA A 280 2.99 -19.52 8.22
N LEU A 281 3.40 -19.22 6.98
CA LEU A 281 2.60 -18.44 6.02
C LEU A 281 1.26 -19.13 5.74
N TYR A 282 1.27 -20.44 5.46
CA TYR A 282 0.04 -21.19 5.21
C TYR A 282 -0.88 -21.25 6.43
N ALA A 283 -0.33 -21.42 7.62
CA ALA A 283 -1.12 -21.34 8.85
C ALA A 283 -1.78 -19.97 9.07
N ARG A 284 -1.17 -18.88 8.57
CA ARG A 284 -1.79 -17.54 8.57
C ARG A 284 -2.87 -17.41 7.51
N ILE A 285 -2.65 -17.93 6.31
CA ILE A 285 -3.64 -17.94 5.23
C ILE A 285 -4.88 -18.77 5.62
N GLU A 286 -4.70 -19.90 6.29
CA GLU A 286 -5.82 -20.71 6.78
C GLU A 286 -6.71 -19.92 7.74
N LYS A 287 -6.13 -19.17 8.69
CA LYS A 287 -6.89 -18.29 9.59
C LYS A 287 -7.68 -17.21 8.85
N ILE A 288 -7.13 -16.66 7.77
CA ILE A 288 -7.83 -15.69 6.91
C ILE A 288 -9.07 -16.38 6.30
N HIS A 289 -8.91 -17.56 5.71
CA HIS A 289 -10.02 -18.33 5.15
C HIS A 289 -11.05 -18.79 6.21
N GLU A 290 -10.64 -18.96 7.47
CA GLU A 290 -11.54 -19.23 8.60
C GLU A 290 -12.34 -17.99 9.06
N GLY A 291 -12.11 -16.82 8.45
CA GLY A 291 -12.84 -15.59 8.71
C GLY A 291 -12.18 -14.67 9.74
N GLU A 292 -10.85 -14.67 9.82
CA GLU A 292 -10.12 -13.63 10.59
C GLU A 292 -10.53 -12.23 10.10
N LYS A 293 -10.92 -11.37 11.03
CA LYS A 293 -11.42 -10.02 10.71
C LYS A 293 -10.30 -9.19 10.07
N ASN A 294 -10.56 -8.68 8.88
CA ASN A 294 -9.63 -7.82 8.14
C ASN A 294 -9.33 -6.51 8.90
N TRP A 295 -8.07 -6.08 8.91
CA TRP A 295 -7.63 -4.83 9.54
C TRP A 295 -8.27 -3.55 8.93
N LEU A 296 -8.73 -3.62 7.68
CA LEU A 296 -9.49 -2.56 6.99
C LEU A 296 -10.89 -2.31 7.56
N ASP A 297 -11.47 -3.32 8.22
CA ASP A 297 -12.81 -3.23 8.80
C ASP A 297 -12.87 -2.52 10.14
N TYR A 298 -11.73 -2.27 10.76
CA TYR A 298 -11.69 -1.65 12.07
C TYR A 298 -12.03 -0.16 12.00
N THR A 299 -12.90 0.24 12.90
CA THR A 299 -13.47 1.58 12.99
C THR A 299 -13.02 2.26 14.28
N LYS A 300 -13.43 3.52 14.48
CA LYS A 300 -13.18 4.23 15.74
C LYS A 300 -13.78 3.50 16.96
N ASP A 301 -14.82 2.69 16.78
CA ASP A 301 -15.51 2.01 17.88
C ASP A 301 -14.78 0.74 18.34
N ASP A 302 -13.74 0.33 17.60
CA ASP A 302 -12.87 -0.80 17.92
C ASP A 302 -11.65 -0.41 18.77
N ILE A 303 -11.44 0.89 19.01
CA ILE A 303 -10.43 1.39 19.94
C ILE A 303 -11.10 2.07 21.13
N SER A 304 -10.77 1.60 22.33
CA SER A 304 -11.24 2.17 23.60
C SER A 304 -10.24 1.83 24.71
N PRO A 305 -10.28 2.49 25.87
CA PRO A 305 -9.44 2.12 27.01
C PRO A 305 -9.59 0.65 27.41
N GLU A 306 -10.77 0.06 27.21
CA GLU A 306 -11.06 -1.35 27.54
C GLU A 306 -10.56 -2.32 26.46
N LYS A 307 -10.73 -1.98 25.17
CA LYS A 307 -10.34 -2.86 24.05
C LYS A 307 -8.86 -2.78 23.73
N THR A 308 -8.28 -1.59 23.86
CA THR A 308 -6.92 -1.26 23.44
C THR A 308 -6.23 -0.38 24.49
N PRO A 309 -6.08 -0.86 25.74
CA PRO A 309 -5.54 -0.06 26.86
C PRO A 309 -4.17 0.58 26.55
N GLN A 310 -3.32 -0.09 25.80
CA GLN A 310 -1.99 0.41 25.41
C GLN A 310 -2.03 1.71 24.58
N LEU A 311 -3.13 1.97 23.85
CA LEU A 311 -3.31 3.22 23.08
C LEU A 311 -3.72 4.40 23.95
N PHE A 312 -4.14 4.14 25.19
CA PHE A 312 -4.68 5.12 26.14
C PHE A 312 -3.88 5.20 27.45
N ALA A 313 -2.80 4.42 27.59
CA ALA A 313 -1.88 4.52 28.71
C ALA A 313 -1.33 5.95 28.82
N LYS A 314 -1.51 6.58 29.99
CA LYS A 314 -1.08 7.96 30.24
C LYS A 314 0.44 8.05 30.16
N VAL A 315 0.95 9.13 29.57
CA VAL A 315 2.36 9.50 29.66
C VAL A 315 2.63 9.85 31.12
N GLN A 316 3.41 9.03 31.82
CA GLN A 316 4.14 9.57 32.97
C GLN A 316 5.18 10.51 32.35
N GLN A 317 5.01 11.81 32.59
CA GLN A 317 5.71 12.93 31.96
C GLN A 317 7.17 12.64 31.55
N GLU A 318 7.39 12.36 30.27
CA GLU A 318 8.68 12.58 29.60
C GLU A 318 8.35 13.18 28.23
N GLY A 319 8.72 14.46 28.05
CA GLY A 319 8.66 15.27 26.84
C GLY A 319 7.52 14.95 25.87
N GLU A 320 6.40 15.66 25.99
CA GLU A 320 5.56 15.85 24.81
C GLU A 320 6.46 16.36 23.68
N TYR A 321 6.44 15.67 22.54
CA TYR A 321 7.01 16.21 21.31
C TYR A 321 6.12 17.41 20.95
N GLU A 322 6.38 18.54 21.59
CA GLU A 322 5.81 19.83 21.23
C GLU A 322 6.27 20.09 19.81
N VAL A 323 5.31 20.08 18.90
CA VAL A 323 5.50 20.50 17.52
C VAL A 323 5.93 21.97 17.63
N PRO A 324 7.12 22.36 17.12
CA PRO A 324 7.45 23.78 17.05
C PRO A 324 6.33 24.50 16.29
N GLU A 325 5.68 25.47 16.94
CA GLU A 325 4.58 26.28 16.36
C GLU A 325 5.01 26.85 14.99
N GLU A 326 6.31 27.10 14.83
CA GLU A 326 6.99 27.58 13.63
C GLU A 326 6.80 26.66 12.40
N LEU A 327 6.59 25.36 12.56
CA LEU A 327 6.33 24.43 11.44
C LEU A 327 4.86 24.35 11.01
N GLU A 328 3.93 24.90 11.80
CA GLU A 328 2.50 24.91 11.44
C GLU A 328 2.13 26.06 10.49
N ASP A 329 2.87 27.17 10.52
CA ASP A 329 2.60 28.38 9.72
C ASP A 329 3.27 28.39 8.32
N VAL A 330 4.27 27.54 8.09
CA VAL A 330 5.08 27.60 6.84
C VAL A 330 4.39 26.94 5.64
N PHE A 331 3.35 26.11 5.85
CA PHE A 331 2.79 25.29 4.78
C PHE A 331 1.26 25.33 4.72
N SER A 332 0.72 26.16 3.83
CA SER A 332 -0.67 25.99 3.42
C SER A 332 -0.78 24.71 2.58
N LEU A 333 -1.77 23.88 2.90
CA LEU A 333 -2.07 22.64 2.18
C LEU A 333 -2.40 22.87 0.71
N GLU A 334 -2.89 24.06 0.36
CA GLU A 334 -3.23 24.44 -1.01
C GLU A 334 -1.96 24.64 -1.85
N ASP A 335 -0.93 25.27 -1.28
CA ASP A 335 0.33 25.53 -1.97
C ASP A 335 1.02 24.21 -2.35
N ILE A 336 1.22 23.29 -1.39
CA ILE A 336 1.91 22.01 -1.64
C ILE A 336 1.16 21.14 -2.66
N THR A 337 -0.17 21.17 -2.67
CA THR A 337 -0.94 20.36 -3.65
C THR A 337 -0.86 20.87 -5.07
N SER A 338 -0.51 22.15 -5.26
CA SER A 338 -0.44 22.79 -6.57
C SER A 338 0.99 22.89 -7.12
N MET A 339 1.99 22.59 -6.30
CA MET A 339 3.41 22.64 -6.66
C MET A 339 3.78 21.60 -7.73
N GLU A 340 4.61 22.02 -8.67
CA GLU A 340 5.27 21.13 -9.60
C GLU A 340 6.27 20.22 -8.86
N GLU A 341 6.64 19.10 -9.47
CA GLU A 341 7.50 18.08 -8.83
C GLU A 341 8.88 18.65 -8.47
N GLU A 342 9.44 19.52 -9.32
CA GLU A 342 10.73 20.19 -9.06
C GLU A 342 10.65 21.16 -7.86
N ASP A 343 9.54 21.90 -7.73
CA ASP A 343 9.34 22.82 -6.61
C ASP A 343 9.13 22.06 -5.30
N PHE A 344 8.40 20.94 -5.36
CA PHE A 344 8.17 20.07 -4.21
C PHE A 344 9.49 19.46 -3.71
N ASP A 345 10.36 19.02 -4.62
CA ASP A 345 11.69 18.51 -4.26
C ASP A 345 12.55 19.61 -3.60
N GLN A 346 12.57 20.83 -4.15
CA GLN A 346 13.27 21.97 -3.53
C GLN A 346 12.73 22.33 -2.15
N LEU A 347 11.41 22.22 -1.96
CA LEU A 347 10.76 22.46 -0.68
C LEU A 347 11.21 21.44 0.37
N ILE A 348 11.26 20.16 -0.01
CA ILE A 348 11.73 19.07 0.86
C ILE A 348 13.18 19.33 1.27
N ASP A 349 14.04 19.71 0.33
CA ASP A 349 15.46 20.02 0.60
C ASP A 349 15.61 21.23 1.55
N GLN A 350 14.76 22.25 1.40
CA GLN A 350 14.74 23.41 2.31
C GLN A 350 14.31 23.02 3.72
N ILE A 351 13.27 22.20 3.87
CA ILE A 351 12.78 21.75 5.17
C ILE A 351 13.84 20.92 5.88
N ASP A 352 14.53 20.04 5.16
CA ASP A 352 15.60 19.23 5.75
C ASP A 352 16.77 20.12 6.22
N ALA A 353 17.17 21.11 5.43
CA ALA A 353 18.21 22.06 5.84
C ALA A 353 17.82 22.87 7.09
N GLU A 354 16.55 23.24 7.23
CA GLU A 354 16.03 23.95 8.41
C GLU A 354 15.89 23.02 9.64
N ALA A 355 15.49 21.78 9.44
CA ALA A 355 15.40 20.76 10.48
C ALA A 355 16.78 20.39 11.04
N GLU A 356 17.81 20.30 10.19
CA GLU A 356 19.20 20.13 10.60
C GLU A 356 19.73 21.35 11.37
N GLY A 357 19.24 22.55 11.06
CA GLY A 357 19.61 23.80 11.76
C GLY A 357 18.93 24.02 13.12
N THR A 358 17.76 23.42 13.35
CA THR A 358 16.93 23.60 14.56
C THR A 358 17.06 22.44 15.57
N ALA A 359 17.80 21.38 15.22
CA ALA A 359 18.08 20.29 16.15
C ALA A 359 18.74 20.84 17.44
N PRO A 360 18.19 20.54 18.64
CA PRO A 360 18.73 21.06 19.88
C PRO A 360 20.18 20.59 20.05
N LYS A 361 21.09 21.55 20.20
CA LYS A 361 22.50 21.34 20.58
C LYS A 361 22.55 20.65 21.96
N GLY A 362 22.39 19.33 21.96
CA GLY A 362 22.20 18.51 23.16
C GLY A 362 21.68 17.10 22.87
N SER A 363 21.15 16.84 21.68
CA SER A 363 20.93 15.48 21.19
C SER A 363 22.23 14.94 20.59
N THR A 364 23.12 14.42 21.42
CA THR A 364 24.27 13.63 20.95
C THR A 364 23.74 12.32 20.37
N ILE A 365 23.42 12.33 19.08
CA ILE A 365 23.44 11.10 18.27
C ILE A 365 24.92 10.78 18.13
N LEU A 366 25.37 9.69 18.75
CA LEU A 366 26.73 9.17 18.58
C LEU A 366 27.04 9.13 17.09
N SER A 367 28.03 9.92 16.67
CA SER A 367 28.50 9.88 15.30
C SER A 367 29.17 8.54 15.05
N SER A 368 29.07 8.05 13.81
CA SER A 368 29.71 6.82 13.34
C SER A 368 31.25 6.81 13.45
N SER A 369 31.86 7.88 13.97
CA SER A 369 33.27 7.96 14.35
C SER A 369 33.57 7.39 15.74
N ASP A 370 32.56 7.18 16.59
CA ASP A 370 32.76 6.75 17.99
C ASP A 370 32.66 5.22 18.15
N ILE A 371 32.63 4.47 17.03
CA ILE A 371 32.59 3.01 16.99
C ILE A 371 33.99 2.39 16.79
N ASP A 372 35.00 3.18 16.42
CA ASP A 372 36.36 2.69 16.15
C ASP A 372 37.32 2.67 17.38
N GLU A 373 36.85 2.99 18.59
CA GLU A 373 37.67 2.95 19.83
C GLU A 373 37.27 1.84 20.82
N LEU A 374 36.48 0.84 20.41
CA LEU A 374 36.07 -0.29 21.28
C LEU A 374 36.57 -1.67 20.82
N GLU A 375 37.59 -1.75 19.97
CA GLU A 375 38.23 -3.03 19.60
C GLU A 375 39.52 -3.36 20.41
N ASP A 376 39.99 -2.52 21.32
CA ASP A 376 41.24 -2.77 22.09
C ASP A 376 41.04 -3.16 23.57
N ILE A 377 39.86 -3.68 23.96
CA ILE A 377 39.65 -4.27 25.30
C ILE A 377 38.98 -5.64 25.19
N VAL A 378 39.61 -6.57 24.47
CA VAL A 378 39.65 -8.01 24.80
C VAL A 378 40.97 -8.60 24.26
N GLU A 379 42.03 -8.49 25.06
CA GLU A 379 43.08 -9.51 25.22
C GLU A 379 43.47 -9.63 26.70
#